data_AF-A0A724WT89-F1
#
_entry.id   AF-A0A724WT89-F1
#
_cell.length_a   1.000
_cell.length_b   1.000
_cell.length_c   1.000
_cell.angle_alpha   90.00
_cell.angle_beta   90.00
_cell.angle_gamma   90.00
#
_symmetry.space_group_name_H-M   'P 1'
#
loop_
_entity.id
_entity.type
_entity.pdbx_description
1 polymer ?
#
loop_
_entity_poly.entity_id
_entity_poly.type
_entity_poly.pdbx_seq_one_letter_code
_entity_poly.pdbx_strand_id
1 'polypeptide(L)'
;MTDRRSKLIQRGGTSMQKFKYYAVIIPDLEDGGYLVQFPDLENVYTEGETLLESVKHAEEVLECMLEVMIDYNDKFNSPSPVSEITIKEGESLIAVEVSVTPKGTKGDFRKELVDEIYTEDEA
;
A
#
# COMPACT_ATOMS: atom_id res chain seq x y z
N MET A 1 -38.03 29.62 8.43
CA MET A 1 -37.10 29.55 9.57
C MET A 1 -35.79 28.99 9.05
N THR A 2 -34.87 29.89 8.69
CA THR A 2 -33.57 29.59 8.09
C THR A 2 -32.61 29.17 9.19
N ASP A 3 -32.18 27.90 9.16
CA ASP A 3 -31.17 27.42 10.10
C ASP A 3 -29.80 28.02 9.78
N ARG A 4 -29.15 28.53 10.82
CA ARG A 4 -27.94 29.32 10.78
C ARG A 4 -26.75 28.38 10.87
N ARG A 5 -25.94 28.39 9.81
CA ARG A 5 -24.46 28.32 9.84
C ARG A 5 -23.85 27.61 11.07
N SER A 6 -23.66 26.30 10.99
CA SER A 6 -22.57 25.63 11.70
C SER A 6 -21.35 25.54 10.77
N LYS A 7 -20.58 26.63 10.75
CA LYS A 7 -19.25 26.68 10.14
C LYS A 7 -18.30 25.91 11.07
N LEU A 8 -18.29 24.58 10.99
CA LEU A 8 -17.30 23.77 11.69
C LEU A 8 -16.07 23.67 10.78
N ILE A 9 -15.09 24.53 11.07
CA ILE A 9 -13.73 24.40 10.54
C ILE A 9 -13.15 23.12 11.14
N GLN A 10 -13.29 21.99 10.45
CA GLN A 10 -12.52 20.80 10.79
C GLN A 10 -11.05 21.10 10.48
N ARG A 11 -10.26 21.20 11.55
CA ARG A 11 -8.81 21.32 11.50
C ARG A 11 -8.27 20.08 10.78
N GLY A 12 -7.50 20.29 9.71
CA GLY A 12 -6.96 19.23 8.85
C GLY A 12 -5.92 18.37 9.57
N GLY A 13 -6.39 17.36 10.31
CA GLY A 13 -5.61 16.16 10.62
C GLY A 13 -6.00 15.07 9.64
N THR A 14 -5.03 14.34 9.11
CA THR A 14 -5.29 13.17 8.27
C THR A 14 -5.96 12.10 9.14
N SER A 15 -7.12 11.61 8.69
CA SER A 15 -7.85 10.55 9.38
C SER A 15 -7.24 9.19 9.03
N MET A 16 -6.98 8.36 10.05
CA MET A 16 -6.58 6.97 9.87
C MET A 16 -7.62 6.20 9.04
N GLN A 17 -7.15 5.49 8.02
CA GLN A 17 -7.96 4.71 7.07
C GLN A 17 -7.61 3.23 7.22
N LYS A 18 -8.61 2.35 7.18
CA LYS A 18 -8.40 0.91 7.28
C LYS A 18 -8.53 0.25 5.92
N PHE A 19 -7.58 -0.62 5.61
CA PHE A 19 -7.56 -1.38 4.37
C PHE A 19 -7.46 -2.86 4.65
N LYS A 20 -8.01 -3.66 3.74
CA LYS A 20 -7.95 -5.11 3.75
C LYS A 20 -7.67 -5.59 2.35
N TYR A 21 -6.55 -6.27 2.16
CA TYR A 21 -6.19 -6.92 0.91
C TYR A 21 -5.82 -8.37 1.16
N TYR A 22 -5.91 -9.18 0.11
CA TYR A 22 -5.42 -10.54 0.15
C TYR A 22 -4.00 -10.58 -0.38
N ALA A 23 -3.11 -11.27 0.34
CA ALA A 23 -1.77 -11.56 -0.12
C ALA A 23 -1.67 -13.05 -0.48
N VAL A 24 -0.95 -13.34 -1.56
CA VAL A 24 -0.55 -14.69 -1.94
C VAL A 24 0.90 -14.88 -1.52
N ILE A 25 1.15 -15.88 -0.69
CA ILE A 25 2.48 -16.33 -0.28
C ILE A 25 2.87 -17.52 -1.13
N ILE A 26 3.98 -17.38 -1.84
CA ILE A 26 4.48 -18.33 -2.83
C ILE A 26 5.82 -18.88 -2.31
N PRO A 27 5.95 -20.20 -2.09
CA PRO A 27 7.24 -20.77 -1.69
C PRO A 27 8.26 -20.63 -2.83
N ASP A 28 9.45 -20.13 -2.49
CA ASP A 28 10.58 -20.16 -3.40
C ASP A 28 11.26 -21.53 -3.30
N LEU A 29 11.25 -22.28 -4.41
CA LEU A 29 11.79 -23.64 -4.46
C LEU A 29 13.27 -23.68 -4.86
N GLU A 30 13.82 -22.56 -5.36
CA GLU A 30 15.22 -22.47 -5.78
C GLU A 30 16.10 -22.05 -4.62
N ASP A 31 15.75 -20.93 -3.97
CA ASP A 31 16.56 -20.32 -2.90
C ASP A 31 15.97 -20.54 -1.49
N GLY A 32 14.75 -21.09 -1.41
CA GLY A 32 14.02 -21.26 -0.15
C GLY A 32 13.34 -19.95 0.30
N GLY A 33 12.58 -20.03 1.39
CA GLY A 33 11.77 -18.89 1.84
C GLY A 33 10.50 -18.70 1.00
N TYR A 34 9.98 -17.49 0.97
CA TYR A 34 8.68 -17.17 0.37
C TYR A 34 8.65 -15.77 -0.22
N LEU A 35 8.11 -15.67 -1.43
CA LEU A 35 7.66 -14.42 -2.04
C LEU A 35 6.23 -14.12 -1.57
N VAL A 36 5.93 -12.85 -1.33
CA VAL A 36 4.60 -12.35 -1.02
C VAL A 36 4.20 -11.32 -2.05
N GLN A 37 2.99 -11.44 -2.58
CA GLN A 37 2.42 -10.47 -3.53
C GLN A 37 0.95 -10.18 -3.22
N PHE A 38 0.48 -9.01 -3.64
CA PHE A 38 -0.92 -8.60 -3.54
C PHE A 38 -1.56 -8.58 -4.93
N PRO A 39 -2.44 -9.54 -5.30
CA PRO A 39 -2.96 -9.64 -6.67
C PRO A 39 -3.68 -8.40 -7.18
N ASP A 40 -4.27 -7.60 -6.28
CA ASP A 40 -5.00 -6.38 -6.64
C ASP A 40 -4.09 -5.14 -6.71
N LEU A 41 -2.86 -5.21 -6.21
CA LEU A 41 -1.95 -4.07 -6.13
C LEU A 41 -0.72 -4.30 -6.99
N GLU A 42 -0.57 -3.48 -8.04
CA GLU A 42 0.61 -3.55 -8.90
C GLU A 42 1.88 -3.16 -8.14
N ASN A 43 2.95 -3.92 -8.36
CA ASN A 43 4.29 -3.65 -7.82
C ASN A 43 4.39 -3.63 -6.29
N VAL A 44 3.50 -4.35 -5.58
CA VAL A 44 3.59 -4.54 -4.13
C VAL A 44 4.03 -5.96 -3.83
N TYR A 45 5.31 -6.10 -3.50
CA TYR A 45 5.97 -7.37 -3.23
C TYR A 45 6.84 -7.28 -1.98
N THR A 46 7.01 -8.40 -1.30
CA THR A 46 8.01 -8.57 -0.24
C THR A 46 8.39 -10.04 -0.13
N GLU A 47 9.34 -10.39 0.71
CA GLU A 47 9.80 -11.76 0.90
C GLU A 47 10.05 -12.06 2.38
N GLY A 48 10.16 -13.33 2.74
CA GLY A 48 10.58 -13.75 4.08
C GLY A 48 11.12 -15.17 4.09
N GLU A 49 12.04 -15.47 5.00
CA GLU A 49 12.64 -16.81 5.14
C GLU A 49 11.64 -17.82 5.72
N THR A 50 10.67 -17.34 6.50
CA THR A 50 9.63 -18.16 7.13
C THR A 50 8.23 -17.62 6.86
N LEU A 51 7.21 -18.48 6.86
CA LEU A 51 5.81 -18.04 6.71
C LEU A 51 5.43 -16.93 7.71
N LEU A 52 5.92 -17.01 8.95
CA LEU A 52 5.62 -15.99 9.97
C LEU A 52 6.25 -14.64 9.62
N GLU A 53 7.48 -14.65 9.10
CA GLU A 53 8.16 -13.45 8.64
C GLU A 53 7.45 -12.87 7.41
N SER A 54 7.10 -13.70 6.44
CA SER A 54 6.36 -13.30 5.25
C SER A 54 5.04 -12.61 5.58
N VAL A 55 4.29 -13.10 6.58
CA VAL A 55 3.06 -12.44 7.05
C VAL A 55 3.34 -11.06 7.64
N LYS A 56 4.39 -10.91 8.46
CA LYS A 56 4.75 -9.62 9.05
C LYS A 56 5.18 -8.62 7.98
N HIS A 57 6.04 -9.05 7.07
CA HIS A 57 6.48 -8.21 5.96
C HIS A 57 5.32 -7.85 5.03
N ALA A 58 4.32 -8.73 4.87
CA ALA A 58 3.10 -8.41 4.12
C ALA A 58 2.33 -7.23 4.73
N GLU A 59 2.19 -7.19 6.06
CA GLU A 59 1.56 -6.06 6.76
C GLU A 59 2.35 -4.76 6.55
N GLU A 60 3.68 -4.81 6.74
CA GLU A 60 4.56 -3.65 6.60
C GLU A 60 4.57 -3.08 5.19
N VAL A 61 4.71 -3.94 4.17
CA VAL A 61 4.75 -3.48 2.76
C VAL A 61 3.39 -2.95 2.31
N LEU A 62 2.29 -3.57 2.76
CA LEU A 62 0.94 -3.10 2.42
C LEU A 62 0.68 -1.71 3.01
N GLU A 63 1.01 -1.51 4.28
CA GLU A 63 0.87 -0.21 4.94
C GLU A 63 1.72 0.86 4.23
N CYS A 64 3.01 0.59 4.03
CA CYS A 64 3.93 1.53 3.39
C CYS A 64 3.48 1.91 1.97
N MET A 65 3.11 0.92 1.16
CA MET A 65 2.76 1.18 -0.24
C MET A 65 1.44 1.92 -0.37
N LEU A 66 0.44 1.61 0.47
CA LEU A 66 -0.81 2.37 0.49
C LEU A 66 -0.60 3.80 1.00
N GLU A 67 0.28 4.02 1.98
CA GLU A 67 0.65 5.37 2.43
C GLU A 67 1.21 6.18 1.26
N VAL A 68 2.20 5.64 0.54
CA VAL A 68 2.80 6.27 -0.64
C VAL A 68 1.74 6.54 -1.71
N MET A 69 0.94 5.54 -2.08
CA MET A 69 -0.07 5.71 -3.13
C MET A 69 -1.10 6.79 -2.77
N ILE A 70 -1.51 6.88 -1.49
CA ILE A 70 -2.47 7.91 -1.05
C ILE A 70 -1.82 9.29 -1.02
N ASP A 71 -0.60 9.41 -0.46
CA ASP A 71 0.11 10.68 -0.33
C ASP A 71 0.41 11.31 -1.70
N TYR A 72 0.76 10.48 -2.69
CA TYR A 72 1.03 10.94 -4.06
C TYR A 72 -0.17 10.88 -5.01
N ASN A 73 -1.36 10.55 -4.50
CA ASN A 73 -2.60 10.46 -5.28
C ASN A 73 -2.50 9.51 -6.48
N ASP A 74 -1.75 8.41 -6.30
CA ASP A 74 -1.69 7.30 -7.24
C ASP A 74 -2.99 6.48 -7.18
N LYS A 75 -3.36 5.90 -8.32
CA LYS A 75 -4.52 5.02 -8.42
C LYS A 75 -4.11 3.59 -8.10
N PHE A 76 -4.93 2.91 -7.31
CA PHE A 76 -4.80 1.50 -7.00
C PHE A 76 -6.18 0.82 -7.06
N ASN A 77 -6.20 -0.49 -7.30
CA ASN A 77 -7.45 -1.24 -7.39
C ASN A 77 -8.03 -1.49 -5.99
N SER A 78 -9.35 -1.61 -5.93
CA SER A 78 -10.02 -2.10 -4.72
C SER A 78 -9.77 -3.61 -4.55
N PRO A 79 -9.83 -4.15 -3.32
CA PRO A 79 -9.62 -5.57 -3.09
C PRO A 79 -10.70 -6.42 -3.78
N SER A 80 -10.28 -7.47 -4.47
CA SER A 80 -11.16 -8.47 -5.04
C SER A 80 -11.81 -9.33 -3.95
N PRO A 81 -13.03 -9.84 -4.16
CA PRO A 81 -13.60 -10.84 -3.25
C PRO A 81 -12.73 -12.11 -3.28
N VAL A 82 -12.62 -12.79 -2.15
CA VAL A 82 -11.78 -14.00 -2.02
C VAL A 82 -12.08 -15.08 -3.07
N SER A 83 -13.34 -15.16 -3.53
CA SER A 83 -13.78 -16.11 -4.55
C SER A 83 -13.21 -15.87 -5.94
N GLU A 84 -12.67 -14.67 -6.20
CA GLU A 84 -12.06 -14.30 -7.49
C GLU A 84 -10.54 -14.46 -7.47
N ILE A 85 -9.94 -14.78 -6.31
CA ILE A 85 -8.50 -14.98 -6.18
C ILE A 85 -8.15 -16.44 -6.44
N THR A 86 -7.27 -16.66 -7.41
CA THR A 86 -6.74 -17.98 -7.74
C THR A 86 -5.37 -18.15 -7.11
N ILE A 87 -5.17 -19.27 -6.40
CA ILE A 87 -3.86 -19.70 -5.90
C ILE A 87 -3.53 -21.10 -6.45
N LYS A 88 -2.24 -21.38 -6.60
CA LYS A 88 -1.73 -22.69 -7.04
C LYS A 88 -1.51 -23.61 -5.84
N GLU A 89 -1.30 -24.90 -6.14
CA GLU A 89 -0.93 -25.88 -5.12
C GLU A 89 0.39 -25.47 -4.43
N GLY A 90 0.39 -25.48 -3.10
CA GLY A 90 1.54 -25.07 -2.28
C GLY A 90 1.59 -23.58 -1.93
N GLU A 91 0.81 -22.72 -2.60
CA GLU A 91 0.66 -21.31 -2.24
C GLU A 91 -0.30 -21.14 -1.06
N SER A 92 -0.13 -20.06 -0.29
CA SER A 92 -1.04 -19.69 0.81
C SER A 92 -1.72 -18.36 0.52
N LEU A 93 -3.02 -18.27 0.81
CA LEU A 93 -3.79 -17.04 0.73
C LEU A 93 -4.05 -16.51 2.15
N ILE A 94 -3.66 -15.27 2.41
CA ILE A 94 -3.88 -14.61 3.70
C ILE A 94 -4.64 -13.29 3.52
N ALA A 95 -5.46 -12.95 4.49
CA ALA A 95 -6.07 -11.63 4.58
C ALA A 95 -5.18 -10.73 5.44
N VAL A 96 -4.74 -9.60 4.88
CA VAL A 96 -3.89 -8.61 5.55
C VAL A 96 -4.71 -7.35 5.79
N GLU A 97 -4.76 -6.90 7.04
CA GLU A 97 -5.51 -5.72 7.46
C GLU A 97 -4.55 -4.68 8.05
N VAL A 98 -4.53 -3.47 7.49
CA VAL A 98 -3.65 -2.37 7.93
C VAL A 98 -4.44 -1.11 8.24
N SER A 99 -3.86 -0.24 9.06
CA SER A 99 -4.41 1.09 9.36
C SER A 99 -3.42 2.16 8.89
N VAL A 100 -3.71 2.82 7.78
CA VAL A 100 -2.85 3.80 7.15
C VAL A 100 -3.22 5.20 7.64
N THR A 101 -2.23 6.00 8.03
CA THR A 101 -2.43 7.43 8.31
C THR A 101 -1.60 8.23 7.32
N PRO A 102 -2.20 8.71 6.22
CA PRO A 102 -1.48 9.48 5.20
C PRO A 102 -0.82 10.72 5.83
N LYS A 103 0.38 11.10 5.37
CA LYS A 103 1.05 12.31 5.88
C LYS A 103 0.56 13.56 5.17
N GLY A 104 -0.12 13.41 4.02
CA GLY A 104 -0.67 14.49 3.24
C GLY A 104 0.44 15.33 2.61
N THR A 105 1.16 14.74 1.65
CA THR A 105 2.02 15.52 0.76
C THR A 105 1.16 16.20 -0.32
N LYS A 106 1.60 17.37 -0.80
CA LYS A 106 0.95 18.06 -1.95
C LYS A 106 1.61 17.65 -3.29
N GLY A 107 2.50 16.67 -3.25
CA GLY A 107 3.53 16.45 -4.26
C GLY A 107 3.09 15.48 -5.36
N ASP A 108 3.52 15.79 -6.58
CA ASP A 108 3.59 14.86 -7.70
C ASP A 108 5.01 14.29 -7.67
N PHE A 109 5.18 13.02 -7.26
CA PHE A 109 6.49 12.39 -7.07
C PHE A 109 7.38 12.49 -8.32
N ARG A 110 6.75 12.49 -9.51
CA ARG A 110 7.47 12.64 -10.78
C ARG A 110 8.07 14.03 -10.94
N LYS A 111 7.40 15.06 -10.43
CA LYS A 111 7.89 16.43 -10.49
C LYS A 111 9.01 16.67 -9.48
N GLU A 112 8.87 16.13 -8.28
CA GLU A 112 9.90 16.27 -7.22
C GLU A 112 11.20 15.53 -7.58
N LEU A 113 11.12 14.32 -8.13
CA LEU A 113 12.29 13.62 -8.67
C LEU A 113 12.93 14.39 -9.82
N VAL A 114 12.14 14.85 -10.80
CA VAL A 114 12.64 15.61 -11.95
C VAL A 114 13.33 16.91 -11.50
N ASP A 115 12.76 17.64 -10.55
CA ASP A 115 13.36 18.89 -10.05
C ASP A 115 14.71 18.64 -9.33
N GLU A 116 14.92 17.49 -8.68
CA GLU A 116 16.20 17.13 -8.03
C GLU A 116 17.30 16.70 -9.03
N ILE A 117 16.97 15.97 -10.10
CA ILE A 117 17.96 15.52 -11.11
C ILE A 117 18.44 16.65 -12.04
N TYR A 118 17.70 17.75 -12.17
CA TYR A 118 18.05 18.86 -13.07
C TYR A 118 18.71 20.07 -12.38
N THR A 119 19.01 20.00 -11.07
CA THR A 119 19.68 21.09 -10.34
C THR A 119 21.22 21.06 -10.35
N GLU A 120 21.88 20.08 -10.98
CA GLU A 120 23.34 19.93 -10.90
C GLU A 120 24.17 20.44 -12.10
N ASP A 121 23.58 21.09 -13.12
CA ASP A 121 24.33 21.52 -14.33
C ASP A 121 24.51 23.04 -14.52
N GLU A 122 24.19 23.88 -13.52
CA GLU A 122 24.56 25.31 -13.56
C GLU A 122 25.41 25.72 -12.34
N ALA A 123 26.72 25.44 -12.41
CA ALA A 123 27.75 26.08 -11.59
C ALA A 123 29.05 26.31 -12.41
#